data_AF-A0A7S3DY92-F1
#
_entry.id   AF-A0A7S3DY92-F1
#
_cell.length_a   1.000
_cell.length_b   1.000
_cell.length_c   1.000
_cell.angle_alpha   90.00
_cell.angle_beta   90.00
_cell.angle_gamma   90.00
#
_symmetry.space_group_name_H-M   'P 1'
#
loop_
_entity.id
_entity.type
_entity.pdbx_description
1 polymer ?
#
loop_
_entity_poly.entity_id
_entity_poly.type
_entity_poly.pdbx_seq_one_letter_code
_entity_poly.pdbx_strand_id
1 'polypeptide(L)'
;QRLQHGYCAPPLTCQHMQHYPPGTFENGTLEQVRQYCVTNPHHSVVYLHNKGSFNSRQGANHAFRQALTDAVTSRECYQAMIHTEMGESNNHTTTKTTTHCNLCGLLLDTLPFIYLNGNMFHANCSYIQK
;
A
#
# COMPACT_ATOMS: atom_id res chain seq x y z
N GLN A 1 -29.92 -4.94 -1.97
CA GLN A 1 -28.61 -5.41 -2.45
C GLN A 1 -27.95 -4.27 -3.22
N ARG A 2 -26.94 -3.60 -2.63
CA ARG A 2 -26.10 -2.60 -3.32
C ARG A 2 -24.65 -2.87 -2.92
N LEU A 3 -23.94 -3.60 -3.76
CA LEU A 3 -22.48 -3.56 -3.85
C LEU A 3 -22.20 -3.11 -5.28
N GLN A 4 -22.28 -1.80 -5.56
CA GLN A 4 -22.11 -1.28 -6.93
C GLN A 4 -21.24 -0.04 -7.06
N HIS A 5 -20.61 0.43 -5.99
CA HIS A 5 -19.56 1.44 -6.13
C HIS A 5 -18.34 0.90 -5.42
N GLY A 6 -17.33 0.52 -6.22
CA GLY A 6 -15.99 0.23 -5.71
C GLY A 6 -15.57 1.38 -4.81
N TYR A 7 -15.06 1.06 -3.63
CA TYR A 7 -14.62 2.06 -2.68
C TYR A 7 -13.39 2.74 -3.28
N CYS A 8 -13.60 3.92 -3.85
CA CYS A 8 -12.55 4.75 -4.42
C CYS A 8 -12.38 5.94 -3.48
N ALA A 9 -11.24 6.02 -2.81
CA ALA A 9 -10.87 7.22 -2.08
C ALA A 9 -10.60 8.34 -3.11
N PRO A 10 -11.31 9.47 -3.08
CA PRO A 10 -10.98 10.63 -3.90
C PRO A 10 -9.56 11.11 -3.59
N PRO A 11 -8.75 11.57 -4.56
CA PRO A 11 -9.07 11.88 -5.96
C PRO A 11 -8.68 10.79 -6.97
N LEU A 12 -8.77 9.50 -6.61
CA LEU A 12 -8.35 8.42 -7.51
C LEU A 12 -9.40 8.10 -8.58
N THR A 13 -8.96 8.02 -9.84
CA THR A 13 -9.78 7.46 -10.93
C THR A 13 -9.65 5.95 -10.89
N CYS A 14 -10.72 5.26 -10.52
CA CYS A 14 -10.74 3.80 -10.46
C CYS A 14 -11.14 3.19 -11.80
N GLN A 15 -10.26 2.35 -12.34
CA GLN A 15 -10.59 1.46 -13.44
C GLN A 15 -10.75 0.05 -12.90
N HIS A 16 -11.95 -0.53 -13.05
CA HIS A 16 -12.16 -1.93 -12.76
C HIS A 16 -11.42 -2.78 -13.81
N MET A 17 -10.42 -3.55 -13.38
CA MET A 17 -9.64 -4.41 -14.26
C MET A 17 -10.32 -5.76 -14.48
N GLN A 18 -10.56 -6.53 -13.41
CA GLN A 18 -11.13 -7.88 -13.48
C GLN A 18 -11.64 -8.39 -12.14
N HIS A 19 -12.49 -9.41 -12.19
CA HIS A 19 -12.79 -10.28 -11.06
C HIS A 19 -12.07 -11.61 -11.22
N TYR A 20 -11.59 -12.17 -10.11
CA TYR A 20 -11.01 -13.51 -10.12
C TYR A 20 -12.05 -14.57 -9.79
N PRO A 21 -11.90 -15.79 -10.33
CA PRO A 21 -12.75 -16.90 -9.95
C PRO A 21 -12.57 -17.23 -8.46
N PRO A 22 -13.62 -17.78 -7.82
CA PRO A 22 -13.53 -18.29 -6.46
C PRO A 22 -12.35 -19.25 -6.31
N GLY A 23 -11.64 -19.18 -5.16
CA GLY A 23 -10.43 -19.96 -4.93
C GLY A 23 -9.14 -19.31 -5.44
N THR A 24 -9.22 -18.15 -6.09
CA THR A 24 -8.03 -17.31 -6.30
C THR A 24 -7.68 -16.63 -4.99
N PHE A 25 -6.59 -17.07 -4.38
CA PHE A 25 -6.10 -16.53 -3.12
C PHE A 25 -5.20 -15.31 -3.32
N GLU A 26 -4.77 -14.74 -2.20
CA GLU A 26 -3.83 -13.63 -2.09
C GLU A 26 -2.67 -13.71 -3.11
N ASN A 27 -2.10 -14.90 -3.27
CA ASN A 27 -0.97 -15.21 -4.15
C ASN A 27 -1.20 -14.74 -5.60
N GLY A 28 -2.42 -14.94 -6.12
CA GLY A 28 -2.76 -14.55 -7.49
C GLY A 28 -2.81 -13.03 -7.66
N THR A 29 -3.32 -12.31 -6.65
CA THR A 29 -3.35 -10.84 -6.67
C THR A 29 -1.97 -10.23 -6.46
N LEU A 30 -1.15 -10.80 -5.56
CA LEU A 30 0.23 -10.36 -5.35
C LEU A 30 1.11 -10.58 -6.58
N GLU A 31 0.90 -11.69 -7.30
CA GLU A 31 1.62 -11.94 -8.54
C GLU A 31 1.32 -10.88 -9.60
N GLN A 32 0.09 -10.36 -9.68
CA GLN A 32 -0.21 -9.27 -10.61
C GLN A 32 0.41 -7.94 -10.19
N VAL A 33 0.45 -7.65 -8.89
CA VAL A 33 1.18 -6.49 -8.38
C VAL A 33 2.67 -6.61 -8.76
N ARG A 34 3.27 -7.79 -8.60
CA ARG A 34 4.66 -8.05 -9.00
C ARG A 34 4.85 -7.88 -10.50
N GLN A 35 3.98 -8.45 -11.33
CA GLN A 35 4.04 -8.31 -12.79
C GLN A 35 3.96 -6.85 -13.23
N TYR A 36 3.04 -6.07 -12.66
CA TYR A 36 2.96 -4.64 -12.90
C TYR A 36 4.25 -3.93 -12.51
N CYS A 37 4.83 -4.27 -11.37
CA CYS A 37 6.03 -3.62 -10.88
C CYS A 37 7.30 -3.97 -11.67
N VAL A 38 7.39 -5.18 -12.24
CA VAL A 38 8.48 -5.56 -13.14
C VAL A 38 8.52 -4.67 -14.38
N THR A 39 7.36 -4.29 -14.94
CA THR A 39 7.30 -3.41 -16.12
C THR A 39 7.33 -1.93 -15.76
N ASN A 40 7.09 -1.57 -14.50
CA ASN A 40 6.98 -0.20 -14.02
C ASN A 40 7.85 0.06 -12.77
N PRO A 41 9.19 -0.09 -12.86
CA PRO A 41 10.07 -0.07 -11.67
C PRO A 41 10.07 1.26 -10.91
N HIS A 42 9.69 2.36 -11.57
CA HIS A 42 9.64 3.70 -10.99
C HIS A 42 8.27 4.09 -10.42
N HIS A 43 7.27 3.21 -10.52
CA HIS A 43 5.96 3.46 -9.93
C HIS A 43 5.94 3.03 -8.46
N SER A 44 4.88 3.44 -7.76
CA SER A 44 4.50 2.87 -6.48
C SER A 44 3.10 2.28 -6.58
N VAL A 45 2.80 1.32 -5.72
CA VAL A 45 1.52 0.62 -5.68
C VAL A 45 0.99 0.55 -4.26
N VAL A 46 -0.34 0.62 -4.15
CA VAL A 46 -1.06 0.34 -2.91
C VAL A 46 -1.76 -1.00 -3.09
N TYR A 47 -1.44 -1.96 -2.22
CA TYR A 47 -2.09 -3.25 -2.15
C TYR A 47 -3.05 -3.28 -0.96
N LEU A 48 -4.28 -3.73 -1.20
CA LEU A 48 -5.34 -3.82 -0.20
C LEU A 48 -5.86 -5.26 -0.14
N HIS A 49 -5.81 -5.84 1.04
CA HIS A 49 -6.38 -7.16 1.32
C HIS A 49 -7.01 -7.16 2.72
N ASN A 50 -8.09 -7.92 2.92
CA ASN A 50 -8.84 -7.94 4.19
C ASN A 50 -8.47 -9.15 5.07
N LYS A 51 -7.18 -9.53 5.07
CA LYS A 51 -6.72 -10.72 5.82
C LYS A 51 -7.03 -10.53 7.30
N GLY A 52 -7.66 -11.52 7.92
CA GLY A 52 -8.06 -11.46 9.34
C GLY A 52 -9.21 -10.48 9.65
N SER A 53 -9.71 -9.74 8.67
CA SER A 53 -10.80 -8.77 8.86
C SER A 53 -11.98 -8.97 7.88
N PHE A 54 -12.02 -10.08 7.15
CA PHE A 54 -13.07 -10.41 6.18
C PHE A 54 -14.47 -10.45 6.82
N ASN A 55 -14.63 -11.20 7.91
CA ASN A 55 -15.92 -11.36 8.59
C ASN A 55 -16.26 -10.13 9.45
N SER A 56 -17.55 -9.84 9.65
CA SER A 56 -17.96 -8.79 10.59
C SER A 56 -17.79 -9.26 12.03
N ARG A 57 -17.19 -8.43 12.88
CA ARG A 57 -17.15 -8.60 14.34
C ARG A 57 -17.82 -7.40 14.99
N GLN A 58 -19.16 -7.37 14.96
CA GLN A 58 -19.97 -6.24 15.47
C GLN A 58 -19.49 -4.87 14.94
N GLY A 59 -19.06 -4.81 13.68
CA GLY A 59 -18.53 -3.57 13.08
C GLY A 59 -17.06 -3.25 13.39
N ALA A 60 -16.43 -3.88 14.39
CA ALA A 60 -15.01 -3.62 14.72
C ALA A 60 -14.07 -3.88 13.53
N ASN A 61 -14.31 -4.96 12.79
CA ASN A 61 -13.52 -5.28 11.58
C ASN A 61 -13.76 -4.29 10.44
N HIS A 62 -14.90 -3.59 10.40
CA HIS A 62 -15.13 -2.52 9.43
C HIS A 62 -14.26 -1.31 9.76
N ALA A 63 -14.29 -0.84 11.01
CA ALA A 63 -13.43 0.24 11.48
C ALA A 63 -11.95 -0.09 11.29
N PHE A 64 -11.55 -1.35 11.54
CA PHE A 64 -10.20 -1.80 11.32
C PHE A 64 -9.78 -1.74 9.84
N ARG A 65 -10.60 -2.26 8.91
CA ARG A 65 -10.31 -2.16 7.47
C ARG A 65 -10.23 -0.72 6.99
N GLN A 66 -11.09 0.15 7.50
CA GLN A 66 -11.05 1.58 7.20
C GLN A 66 -9.73 2.19 7.66
N ALA A 67 -9.33 1.98 8.92
CA ALA A 67 -8.07 2.49 9.44
C ALA A 67 -6.84 1.98 8.66
N LEU A 68 -6.81 0.70 8.29
CA LEU A 68 -5.73 0.14 7.47
C LEU A 68 -5.70 0.78 6.07
N THR A 69 -6.86 0.98 5.45
CA THR A 69 -6.99 1.62 4.13
C THR A 69 -6.57 3.09 4.19
N ASP A 70 -7.05 3.83 5.18
CA ASP A 70 -6.72 5.24 5.39
C ASP A 70 -5.21 5.42 5.57
N ALA A 71 -4.56 4.52 6.32
CA ALA A 71 -3.12 4.57 6.53
C ALA A 71 -2.31 4.34 5.25
N VAL A 72 -2.63 3.32 4.44
CA VAL A 72 -1.85 3.03 3.21
C VAL A 72 -2.15 3.99 2.06
N THR A 73 -3.24 4.75 2.16
CA THR A 73 -3.61 5.80 1.20
C THR A 73 -3.30 7.20 1.72
N SER A 74 -2.70 7.30 2.91
CA SER A 74 -2.46 8.58 3.58
C SER A 74 -1.39 9.39 2.87
N ARG A 75 -1.46 10.72 3.04
CA ARG A 75 -0.46 11.63 2.48
C ARG A 75 0.93 11.34 3.06
N GLU A 76 1.00 10.95 4.32
CA GLU A 76 2.24 10.60 5.01
C GLU A 76 2.87 9.36 4.36
N CYS A 77 2.06 8.35 4.04
CA CYS A 77 2.52 7.14 3.37
C CYS A 77 3.04 7.46 1.96
N TYR A 78 2.29 8.29 1.21
CA TYR A 78 2.69 8.76 -0.11
C TYR A 78 3.98 9.59 -0.09
N GLN A 79 4.11 10.52 0.85
CA GLN A 79 5.30 11.36 1.01
C GLN A 79 6.52 10.55 1.47
N ALA A 80 6.33 9.54 2.31
CA ALA A 80 7.42 8.63 2.67
C ALA A 80 7.98 7.87 1.46
N MET A 81 7.17 7.65 0.41
CA MET A 81 7.63 7.01 -0.83
C MET A 81 8.31 8.00 -1.79
N ILE A 82 8.07 9.32 -1.67
CA ILE A 82 8.56 10.35 -2.60
C ILE A 82 9.59 11.24 -1.90
N HIS A 83 10.84 11.15 -2.33
CA HIS A 83 11.84 12.18 -2.08
C HIS A 83 12.19 12.92 -3.38
N THR A 84 11.74 14.18 -3.49
CA THR A 84 12.45 15.23 -4.22
C THR A 84 13.41 15.90 -3.25
N GLU A 85 14.72 15.68 -3.42
CA GLU A 85 15.73 16.51 -2.77
C GLU A 85 15.78 17.86 -3.49
N MET A 86 15.32 18.94 -2.83
CA MET A 86 15.74 20.31 -3.21
C MET A 86 17.08 20.56 -2.52
N GLY A 87 18.17 20.36 -3.27
CA GLY A 87 19.51 20.73 -2.83
C GLY A 87 19.75 22.23 -3.01
N GLU A 88 19.89 22.97 -1.92
CA GLU A 88 20.51 24.29 -1.95
C GLU A 88 22.02 24.12 -1.75
N SER A 89 22.75 24.15 -2.86
CA SER A 89 24.20 24.12 -2.90
C SER A 89 24.72 25.54 -2.77
N ASN A 90 25.40 25.86 -1.66
CA ASN A 90 26.53 26.79 -1.65
C ASN A 90 27.49 26.47 -0.49
N ASN A 91 28.64 25.94 -0.88
CA ASN A 91 29.89 25.76 -0.14
C ASN A 91 29.93 24.64 0.92
N HIS A 92 30.25 23.44 0.41
CA HIS A 92 30.69 22.25 1.12
C HIS A 92 29.66 21.59 2.05
N THR A 93 28.69 20.93 1.40
CA THR A 93 27.67 20.08 2.05
C THR A 93 27.72 18.69 1.42
N THR A 94 28.16 17.70 2.18
CA THR A 94 28.10 16.28 1.78
C THR A 94 26.64 15.85 1.78
N THR A 95 26.04 15.68 0.60
CA THR A 95 24.68 15.12 0.42
C THR A 95 24.69 13.66 0.86
N LYS A 96 24.37 13.46 2.15
CA LYS A 96 24.20 12.14 2.74
C LYS A 96 22.80 11.63 2.37
N THR A 97 22.80 10.70 1.41
CA THR A 97 21.70 9.83 0.98
C THR A 97 20.58 9.71 2.02
N THR A 98 19.46 10.37 1.74
CA THR A 98 18.27 10.32 2.59
C THR A 98 17.55 8.98 2.42
N THR A 99 17.24 8.32 3.54
CA THR A 99 16.76 6.94 3.60
C THR A 99 15.43 6.76 2.85
N HIS A 100 15.45 6.01 1.73
CA HIS A 100 14.25 5.62 1.00
C HIS A 100 13.38 4.67 1.85
N CYS A 101 12.18 5.09 2.27
CA CYS A 101 11.16 4.14 2.68
C CYS A 101 10.63 3.46 1.41
N ASN A 102 10.73 2.14 1.37
CA ASN A 102 10.26 1.34 0.23
C ASN A 102 8.92 0.67 0.47
N LEU A 103 8.43 0.75 1.71
CA LEU A 103 7.24 0.11 2.21
C LEU A 103 6.65 0.99 3.32
N CYS A 104 5.34 1.16 3.31
CA CYS A 104 4.58 1.86 4.33
C CYS A 104 3.23 1.17 4.57
N GLY A 105 2.76 1.22 5.81
CA GLY A 105 1.46 0.71 6.22
C GLY A 105 1.23 0.86 7.72
N LEU A 106 0.10 0.35 8.21
CA LEU A 106 -0.27 0.43 9.62
C LEU A 106 0.12 -0.86 10.36
N LEU A 107 1.07 -0.72 11.29
CA LEU A 107 1.37 -1.74 12.30
C LEU A 107 0.62 -1.38 13.58
N LEU A 108 -0.21 -2.30 14.06
CA LEU A 108 -0.83 -2.23 15.37
C LEU A 108 -0.73 -3.62 15.96
N ASP A 109 0.28 -3.85 16.81
CA ASP A 109 0.46 -5.12 17.50
C ASP A 109 1.11 -4.94 18.87
N THR A 110 0.87 -5.90 19.76
CA THR A 110 1.51 -6.05 21.06
C THR A 110 2.70 -7.01 21.01
N LEU A 111 2.87 -7.76 19.91
CA LEU A 111 3.99 -8.68 19.73
C LEU A 111 5.19 -7.97 19.08
N PRO A 112 6.43 -8.36 19.42
CA PRO A 112 7.64 -7.66 18.98
C PRO A 112 8.11 -8.12 17.58
N PHE A 113 7.20 -8.25 16.61
CA PHE A 113 7.58 -8.48 15.21
C PHE A 113 6.81 -7.56 14.27
N ILE A 114 7.49 -7.13 13.21
CA ILE A 114 6.95 -6.21 12.22
C ILE A 114 6.22 -7.02 11.16
N TYR A 115 4.93 -6.78 11.00
CA TYR A 115 4.12 -7.29 9.88
C TYR A 115 3.06 -6.26 9.50
N LEU A 116 2.49 -6.37 8.31
CA LEU A 116 1.45 -5.46 7.86
C LEU A 116 0.08 -6.12 8.03
N ASN A 117 -0.73 -5.53 8.90
CA ASN A 117 -2.07 -6.03 9.18
C ASN A 117 -2.93 -6.02 7.91
N GLY A 118 -3.76 -7.05 7.75
CA GLY A 118 -4.57 -7.22 6.54
C GLY A 118 -3.78 -7.60 5.29
N ASN A 119 -2.45 -7.58 5.33
CA ASN A 119 -1.58 -7.48 4.15
C ASN A 119 -1.94 -6.25 3.30
N MET A 120 -2.13 -5.09 3.95
CA MET A 120 -2.31 -3.81 3.28
C MET A 120 -1.01 -3.00 3.32
N PHE A 121 -0.55 -2.48 2.18
CA PHE A 121 0.69 -1.72 2.10
C PHE A 121 0.76 -0.76 0.92
N HIS A 122 1.58 0.28 1.05
CA HIS A 122 2.08 1.11 -0.04
C HIS A 122 3.57 0.81 -0.23
N ALA A 123 4.00 0.47 -1.44
CA ALA A 123 5.40 0.17 -1.71
C ALA A 123 5.87 0.66 -3.09
N ASN A 124 7.18 0.88 -3.19
CA ASN A 124 7.85 1.14 -4.46
C ASN A 124 7.94 -0.15 -5.29
N CYS A 125 7.71 -0.04 -6.60
CA CYS A 125 7.80 -1.19 -7.48
C CYS A 125 9.22 -1.78 -7.56
N SER A 126 10.24 -0.93 -7.42
CA SER A 126 11.64 -1.36 -7.31
C SER A 126 11.93 -2.25 -6.09
N TYR A 127 11.08 -2.20 -5.06
CA TYR A 127 11.16 -3.08 -3.89
C TYR A 127 10.37 -4.38 -4.09
N ILE A 128 9.18 -4.30 -4.68
CA ILE A 128 8.31 -5.47 -4.94
C ILE A 128 8.92 -6.43 -5.96
N GLN A 129 9.66 -5.92 -6.95
CA GLN A 129 10.21 -6.75 -8.02
C GLN A 129 11.42 -7.61 -7.61
N LYS A 130 11.99 -7.37 -6.41
CA LYS A 130 13.15 -8.10 -5.90
C LYS A 130 12.74 -9.42 -5.28
#